data_AF-A0A1V3G772-F1
#
_entry.id   AF-A0A1V3G772-F1
#
_cell.length_a   1.000
_cell.length_b   1.000
_cell.length_c   1.000
_cell.angle_alpha   90.00
_cell.angle_beta   90.00
_cell.angle_gamma   90.00
#
_symmetry.space_group_name_H-M   'P 1'
#
loop_
_entity.id
_entity.type
_entity.pdbx_description
1 polymer ?
#
loop_
_entity_poly.entity_id
_entity_poly.type
_entity_poly.pdbx_seq_one_letter_code
_entity_poly.pdbx_strand_id
1 'polypeptide(L)'
;MSDLQKKKEEAIPGLIAEPIPLFHKEFPIIFFWNPKCGCTTLVKWFYFQIGILDQANKYSEWIHTYRENVYELQPNHKLNLRNELMNLKKDTFKVIRNPYKRAVSSYIAALAMPEIMRQIAPDVKEGFSFRQFLYRLEEIGVEREIVNSHVAQQYVKGEELFVQNYIKLEDLNSKLRNIESKYKLLQSPLDVLTQSHHHIAQKMNTTAKESFADVNLHSYIRNSTLPPYQNFYDGETKKLVFEIYEQDFIMLGFDPDQLL
;
A
#
# COMPACT_ATOMS: atom_id res chain seq x y z
N MET A 1 -26.13 -14.45 -17.72
CA MET A 1 -25.19 -14.25 -16.59
C MET A 1 -25.98 -13.88 -15.36
N SER A 2 -25.59 -14.36 -14.18
CA SER A 2 -26.22 -13.90 -12.92
C SER A 2 -25.82 -12.46 -12.60
N ASP A 3 -26.62 -11.76 -11.80
CA ASP A 3 -26.32 -10.39 -11.34
C ASP A 3 -24.98 -10.31 -10.59
N LEU A 4 -24.69 -11.33 -9.78
CA LEU A 4 -23.40 -11.47 -9.09
C LEU A 4 -22.22 -11.62 -10.07
N GLN A 5 -22.38 -12.42 -11.13
CA GLN A 5 -21.35 -12.59 -12.15
C GLN A 5 -21.06 -11.26 -12.86
N LYS A 6 -22.11 -10.49 -13.16
CA LYS A 6 -21.99 -9.17 -13.78
C LYS A 6 -21.23 -8.20 -12.87
N LYS A 7 -21.59 -8.11 -11.59
CA LYS A 7 -20.89 -7.27 -10.60
C LYS A 7 -19.41 -7.64 -10.46
N LYS A 8 -19.10 -8.94 -10.46
CA LYS A 8 -17.71 -9.42 -10.45
C LYS A 8 -16.94 -8.99 -11.70
N GLU A 9 -17.51 -9.18 -12.88
CA GLU A 9 -16.90 -8.75 -14.14
C GLU A 9 -16.63 -7.24 -14.19
N GLU A 10 -17.56 -6.43 -13.64
CA GLU A 10 -17.40 -4.98 -13.57
C GLU A 10 -16.31 -4.53 -12.59
N ALA A 11 -16.12 -5.25 -11.48
CA ALA A 11 -15.15 -4.90 -10.45
C ALA A 11 -13.71 -5.36 -10.74
N ILE A 12 -13.52 -6.46 -11.48
CA ILE A 12 -12.18 -7.02 -11.75
C ILE A 12 -11.17 -6.01 -12.33
N PRO A 13 -11.51 -5.21 -13.36
CA PRO A 13 -10.54 -4.32 -13.99
C PRO A 13 -9.83 -3.39 -13.00
N GLY A 14 -10.55 -2.83 -12.02
CA GLY A 14 -9.96 -2.00 -10.97
C GLY A 14 -9.10 -2.76 -9.96
N LEU A 15 -9.34 -4.06 -9.80
CA LEU A 15 -8.64 -4.94 -8.85
C LEU A 15 -7.37 -5.58 -9.40
N ILE A 16 -7.28 -5.76 -10.72
CA ILE A 16 -6.08 -6.28 -11.41
C ILE A 16 -5.30 -5.19 -12.16
N ALA A 17 -5.62 -3.92 -11.85
CA ALA A 17 -4.82 -2.75 -12.23
C ALA A 17 -3.53 -2.67 -11.36
N GLU A 18 -2.80 -1.57 -11.46
CA GLU A 18 -1.58 -1.36 -10.67
C GLU A 18 -1.90 -0.88 -9.24
N PRO A 19 -1.29 -1.50 -8.19
CA PRO A 19 -0.43 -2.68 -8.27
C PRO A 19 -1.21 -3.99 -8.48
N ILE A 20 -0.65 -4.88 -9.29
CA ILE A 20 -1.27 -6.17 -9.59
C ILE A 20 -1.21 -7.07 -8.33
N PRO A 21 -2.30 -7.79 -8.00
CA PRO A 21 -2.28 -8.76 -6.90
C PRO A 21 -1.19 -9.82 -7.07
N LEU A 22 -0.51 -10.16 -5.99
CA LEU A 22 0.51 -11.22 -6.00
C LEU A 22 -0.18 -12.57 -6.16
N PHE A 23 0.19 -13.26 -7.22
CA PHE A 23 -0.44 -14.50 -7.64
C PHE A 23 0.58 -15.46 -8.23
N HIS A 24 0.44 -16.74 -7.89
CA HIS A 24 1.14 -17.84 -8.53
C HIS A 24 0.21 -19.04 -8.60
N LYS A 25 0.25 -19.79 -9.70
CA LYS A 25 -0.68 -20.91 -9.97
C LYS A 25 -0.65 -21.96 -8.86
N GLU A 26 0.55 -22.34 -8.42
CA GLU A 26 0.76 -23.38 -7.40
C GLU A 26 0.70 -22.84 -5.96
N PHE A 27 0.58 -21.53 -5.77
CA PHE A 27 0.52 -20.93 -4.44
C PHE A 27 -0.95 -20.78 -3.99
N PRO A 28 -1.34 -21.17 -2.75
CA PRO A 28 -2.75 -21.32 -2.39
C PRO A 28 -3.52 -20.00 -2.17
N ILE A 29 -2.85 -18.85 -2.28
CA ILE A 29 -3.38 -17.55 -1.87
C ILE A 29 -3.18 -16.51 -2.97
N ILE A 30 -4.09 -15.55 -3.05
CA ILE A 30 -3.90 -14.29 -3.81
C ILE A 30 -3.77 -13.14 -2.80
N PHE A 31 -2.73 -12.31 -2.94
CA PHE A 31 -2.53 -11.13 -2.10
C PHE A 31 -2.77 -9.84 -2.86
N PHE A 32 -3.82 -9.12 -2.47
CA PHE A 32 -4.00 -7.72 -2.80
C PHE A 32 -3.13 -6.87 -1.89
N TRP A 33 -2.61 -5.76 -2.41
CA TRP A 33 -1.76 -4.89 -1.63
C TRP A 33 -1.78 -3.48 -2.20
N ASN A 34 -1.41 -2.52 -1.35
CA ASN A 34 -1.33 -1.12 -1.72
C ASN A 34 0.09 -0.60 -1.43
N PRO A 35 0.59 0.37 -2.21
CA PRO A 35 1.79 1.06 -1.80
C PRO A 35 1.61 1.65 -0.40
N LYS A 36 2.74 1.77 0.31
CA LYS A 36 2.83 2.27 1.69
C LYS A 36 2.18 1.38 2.76
N CYS A 37 1.78 0.14 2.41
CA CYS A 37 1.21 -0.86 3.31
C CYS A 37 2.14 -2.08 3.53
N GLY A 38 3.46 -1.87 3.60
CA GLY A 38 4.43 -2.96 3.77
C GLY A 38 4.66 -3.82 2.52
N CYS A 39 4.44 -3.26 1.33
CA CYS A 39 4.53 -3.98 0.06
C CYS A 39 5.89 -4.65 -0.20
N THR A 40 7.01 -4.03 0.17
CA THR A 40 8.34 -4.64 0.01
C THR A 40 8.45 -5.94 0.79
N THR A 41 8.01 -5.94 2.06
CA THR A 41 7.99 -7.15 2.90
C THR A 41 7.11 -8.22 2.29
N LEU A 42 5.89 -7.86 1.87
CA LEU A 42 4.94 -8.81 1.32
C LEU A 42 5.43 -9.44 0.01
N VAL A 43 5.98 -8.66 -0.91
CA VAL A 43 6.54 -9.14 -2.18
C VAL A 43 7.72 -10.10 -1.92
N LYS A 44 8.64 -9.71 -1.02
CA LYS A 44 9.78 -10.56 -0.64
C LYS A 44 9.32 -11.88 0.00
N TRP A 45 8.34 -11.81 0.91
CA TRP A 45 7.75 -12.99 1.54
C TRP A 45 7.10 -13.89 0.49
N PHE A 46 6.29 -13.33 -0.40
CA PHE A 46 5.64 -14.09 -1.47
C PHE A 46 6.66 -14.79 -2.37
N TYR A 47 7.72 -14.09 -2.81
CA TYR A 47 8.79 -14.66 -3.61
C TYR A 47 9.62 -15.70 -2.87
N PHE A 48 9.78 -15.56 -1.56
CA PHE A 48 10.39 -16.61 -0.74
C PHE A 48 9.53 -17.88 -0.78
N GLN A 49 8.20 -17.74 -0.58
CA GLN A 49 7.30 -18.88 -0.56
C GLN A 49 7.21 -19.64 -1.89
N ILE A 50 7.36 -18.93 -3.02
CA ILE A 50 7.37 -19.58 -4.35
C ILE A 50 8.78 -19.89 -4.86
N GLY A 51 9.83 -19.71 -4.04
CA GLY A 51 11.20 -20.12 -4.35
C GLY A 51 11.96 -19.27 -5.36
N ILE A 52 11.56 -18.01 -5.58
CA ILE A 52 12.19 -17.10 -6.57
C ILE A 52 12.87 -15.87 -5.96
N LEU A 53 12.89 -15.74 -4.63
CA LEU A 53 13.44 -14.56 -3.96
C LEU A 53 14.91 -14.29 -4.34
N ASP A 54 15.75 -15.34 -4.40
CA ASP A 54 17.16 -15.18 -4.76
C ASP A 54 17.35 -14.69 -6.20
N GLN A 55 16.53 -15.18 -7.12
CA GLN A 55 16.52 -14.70 -8.50
C GLN A 55 16.11 -13.23 -8.56
N ALA A 56 15.07 -12.85 -7.82
CA ALA A 56 14.59 -11.48 -7.78
C ALA A 56 15.63 -10.51 -7.19
N ASN A 57 16.29 -10.89 -6.09
CA ASN A 57 17.35 -10.10 -5.45
C ASN A 57 18.60 -9.95 -6.33
N LYS A 58 18.93 -10.94 -7.17
CA LYS A 58 20.05 -10.84 -8.13
C LYS A 58 19.75 -9.89 -9.28
N TYR A 59 18.48 -9.70 -9.62
CA TYR A 59 18.07 -8.86 -10.74
C TYR A 59 18.12 -7.36 -10.39
N SER A 60 17.69 -6.99 -9.18
CA SER A 60 17.70 -5.59 -8.70
C SER A 60 17.72 -5.55 -7.18
N GLU A 61 18.38 -4.53 -6.62
CA GLU A 61 18.30 -4.22 -5.18
C GLU A 61 16.87 -3.83 -4.76
N TRP A 62 16.09 -3.29 -5.70
CA TRP A 62 14.69 -2.93 -5.47
C TRP A 62 13.77 -4.03 -5.98
N ILE A 63 13.16 -4.76 -5.04
CA ILE A 63 12.34 -5.95 -5.35
C ILE A 63 11.18 -5.67 -6.32
N HIS A 64 10.66 -4.44 -6.32
CA HIS A 64 9.56 -4.04 -7.18
C HIS A 64 9.98 -3.94 -8.66
N THR A 65 11.27 -3.68 -8.96
CA THR A 65 11.78 -3.75 -10.35
C THR A 65 11.63 -5.14 -10.95
N TYR A 66 11.95 -6.19 -10.18
CA TYR A 66 11.76 -7.57 -10.65
C TYR A 66 10.27 -7.89 -10.83
N ARG A 67 9.43 -7.40 -9.91
CA ARG A 67 7.98 -7.57 -9.99
C ARG A 67 7.41 -6.99 -11.29
N GLU A 68 7.69 -5.73 -11.55
CA GLU A 68 7.14 -4.94 -12.66
C GLU A 68 7.73 -5.34 -14.02
N ASN A 69 9.04 -5.62 -14.08
CA ASN A 69 9.74 -5.84 -15.36
C ASN A 69 9.90 -7.32 -15.73
N VAL A 70 9.62 -8.25 -14.82
CA VAL A 70 9.84 -9.68 -15.06
C VAL A 70 8.62 -10.50 -14.65
N TYR A 71 8.22 -10.43 -13.38
CA TYR A 71 7.22 -11.35 -12.83
C TYR A 71 5.81 -11.10 -13.38
N GLU A 72 5.36 -9.85 -13.36
CA GLU A 72 4.02 -9.45 -13.80
C GLU A 72 3.87 -9.48 -15.33
N LEU A 73 4.99 -9.43 -16.06
CA LEU A 73 5.05 -9.53 -17.53
C LEU A 73 5.11 -10.97 -18.05
N GLN A 74 5.08 -11.97 -17.17
CA GLN A 74 5.03 -13.36 -17.59
C GLN A 74 3.81 -13.63 -18.48
N PRO A 75 3.93 -14.49 -19.52
CA PRO A 75 2.83 -14.80 -20.41
C PRO A 75 1.57 -15.24 -19.64
N ASN A 76 0.44 -14.65 -20.00
CA ASN A 76 -0.87 -14.94 -19.40
C ASN A 76 -1.00 -14.66 -17.89
N HIS A 77 -0.06 -13.94 -17.24
CA HIS A 77 -0.12 -13.70 -15.80
C HIS A 77 -1.45 -13.05 -15.36
N LYS A 78 -1.80 -11.89 -15.93
CA LYS A 78 -3.06 -11.19 -15.65
C LYS A 78 -4.30 -12.02 -16.03
N LEU A 79 -4.24 -12.76 -17.13
CA LEU A 79 -5.35 -13.63 -17.58
C LEU A 79 -5.60 -14.77 -16.58
N ASN A 80 -4.53 -15.42 -16.12
CA ASN A 80 -4.61 -16.49 -15.14
C ASN A 80 -5.14 -15.97 -13.80
N LEU A 81 -4.65 -14.81 -13.35
CA LEU A 81 -5.15 -14.14 -12.14
C LEU A 81 -6.65 -13.84 -12.25
N ARG A 82 -7.10 -13.24 -13.37
CA ARG A 82 -8.51 -12.97 -13.62
C ARG A 82 -9.35 -14.24 -13.54
N ASN A 83 -8.90 -15.33 -14.16
CA ASN A 83 -9.62 -16.60 -14.16
C ASN A 83 -9.71 -17.20 -12.74
N GLU A 84 -8.64 -17.11 -11.94
CA GLU A 84 -8.65 -17.58 -10.56
C GLU A 84 -9.57 -16.74 -9.66
N LEU A 85 -9.60 -15.41 -9.83
CA LEU A 85 -10.51 -14.52 -9.12
C LEU A 85 -11.98 -14.76 -9.48
N MET A 86 -12.30 -14.96 -10.76
CA MET A 86 -13.67 -15.25 -11.18
C MET A 86 -14.21 -16.56 -10.59
N ASN A 87 -13.33 -17.55 -10.43
CA ASN A 87 -13.68 -18.85 -9.87
C ASN A 87 -13.56 -18.92 -8.33
N LEU A 88 -12.96 -17.91 -7.69
CA LEU A 88 -12.68 -17.84 -6.23
C LEU A 88 -12.12 -19.14 -5.64
N LYS A 89 -11.15 -19.77 -6.31
CA LYS A 89 -10.58 -21.06 -5.88
C LYS A 89 -9.55 -20.93 -4.75
N LYS A 90 -8.96 -19.74 -4.61
CA LYS A 90 -7.88 -19.45 -3.65
C LYS A 90 -8.39 -18.50 -2.59
N ASP A 91 -7.92 -18.67 -1.36
CA ASP A 91 -8.18 -17.69 -0.31
C ASP A 91 -7.50 -16.37 -0.69
N THR A 92 -8.14 -15.26 -0.36
CA THR A 92 -7.65 -13.94 -0.71
C THR A 92 -7.41 -13.08 0.52
N PHE A 93 -6.33 -12.32 0.48
CA PHE A 93 -5.95 -11.43 1.54
C PHE A 93 -5.58 -10.06 0.96
N LYS A 94 -5.88 -9.00 1.71
CA LYS A 94 -5.40 -7.66 1.38
C LYS A 94 -4.65 -7.06 2.55
N VAL A 95 -3.44 -6.56 2.29
CA VAL A 95 -2.70 -5.79 3.30
C VAL A 95 -3.13 -4.33 3.26
N ILE A 96 -3.58 -3.83 4.41
CA ILE A 96 -4.10 -2.48 4.62
C ILE A 96 -3.33 -1.82 5.77
N ARG A 97 -3.42 -0.51 5.90
CA ARG A 97 -2.73 0.26 6.94
C ARG A 97 -3.66 1.33 7.49
N ASN A 98 -3.48 1.69 8.77
CA ASN A 98 -4.15 2.83 9.37
C ASN A 98 -4.06 4.06 8.43
N PRO A 99 -5.20 4.66 8.02
CA PRO A 99 -5.21 5.71 7.02
C PRO A 99 -4.40 6.95 7.41
N TYR A 100 -4.34 7.30 8.71
CA TYR A 100 -3.49 8.38 9.19
C TYR A 100 -2.00 8.09 8.96
N LYS A 101 -1.50 6.93 9.43
CA LYS A 101 -0.10 6.54 9.17
C LYS A 101 0.20 6.44 7.68
N ARG A 102 -0.78 6.02 6.87
CA ARG A 102 -0.62 5.92 5.42
C ARG A 102 -0.55 7.31 4.77
N ALA A 103 -1.42 8.24 5.11
CA ALA A 103 -1.45 9.59 4.53
C ALA A 103 -0.11 10.32 4.69
N VAL A 104 0.50 10.29 5.88
CA VAL A 104 1.86 10.84 6.09
C VAL A 104 2.91 10.11 5.25
N SER A 105 2.78 8.78 5.13
CA SER A 105 3.69 7.97 4.29
C SER A 105 3.55 8.30 2.79
N SER A 106 2.35 8.64 2.34
CA SER A 106 2.02 9.09 0.99
C SER A 106 2.57 10.49 0.73
N TYR A 107 2.40 11.42 1.68
CA TYR A 107 2.99 12.76 1.62
C TYR A 107 4.50 12.71 1.45
N ILE A 108 5.19 11.90 2.26
CA ILE A 108 6.64 11.74 2.15
C ILE A 108 7.03 11.13 0.79
N ALA A 109 6.23 10.20 0.26
CA ALA A 109 6.45 9.65 -1.08
C ALA A 109 6.27 10.72 -2.16
N ALA A 110 5.23 11.56 -2.05
CA ALA A 110 4.96 12.64 -3.00
C ALA A 110 6.13 13.63 -3.08
N LEU A 111 6.74 13.98 -1.95
CA LEU A 111 7.91 14.85 -1.92
C LEU A 111 9.21 14.17 -2.41
N ALA A 112 9.31 12.84 -2.28
CA ALA A 112 10.48 12.06 -2.71
C ALA A 112 10.44 11.70 -4.21
N MET A 113 9.26 11.65 -4.81
CA MET A 113 9.01 11.16 -6.17
C MET A 113 8.51 12.32 -7.05
N PRO A 114 9.37 12.91 -7.91
CA PRO A 114 9.04 14.10 -8.68
C PRO A 114 7.79 13.96 -9.55
N GLU A 115 7.48 12.77 -10.05
CA GLU A 115 6.28 12.47 -10.82
C GLU A 115 5.00 12.59 -10.00
N ILE A 116 5.01 12.13 -8.74
CA ILE A 116 3.88 12.28 -7.83
C ILE A 116 3.77 13.74 -7.40
N MET A 117 4.89 14.39 -7.06
CA MET A 117 4.91 15.80 -6.70
C MET A 117 4.25 16.68 -7.78
N ARG A 118 4.61 16.46 -9.05
CA ARG A 118 4.04 17.20 -10.19
C ARG A 118 2.55 16.90 -10.41
N GLN A 119 2.08 15.70 -10.06
CA GLN A 119 0.66 15.38 -10.14
C GLN A 119 -0.15 16.13 -9.07
N ILE A 120 0.39 16.25 -7.85
CA ILE A 120 -0.31 16.86 -6.72
C ILE A 120 -0.18 18.39 -6.68
N ALA A 121 0.99 18.91 -7.02
CA ALA A 121 1.30 20.33 -6.96
C ALA A 121 2.20 20.74 -8.14
N PRO A 122 1.65 20.77 -9.38
CA PRO A 122 2.42 21.08 -10.59
C PRO A 122 3.07 22.47 -10.58
N ASP A 123 2.53 23.39 -9.80
CA ASP A 123 2.96 24.77 -9.60
C ASP A 123 4.06 24.93 -8.54
N VAL A 124 4.40 23.86 -7.80
CA VAL A 124 5.32 23.92 -6.66
C VAL A 124 6.61 23.16 -6.94
N LYS A 125 7.75 23.87 -6.89
CA LYS A 125 9.09 23.30 -7.12
C LYS A 125 9.84 22.92 -5.84
N GLU A 126 9.63 23.66 -4.77
CA GLU A 126 10.36 23.51 -3.50
C GLU A 126 9.61 22.62 -2.49
N GLY A 127 8.67 21.81 -2.96
CA GLY A 127 7.76 21.01 -2.13
C GLY A 127 6.75 21.82 -1.33
N PHE A 128 5.94 21.12 -0.53
CA PHE A 128 4.77 21.64 0.18
C PHE A 128 4.67 21.01 1.57
N SER A 129 3.87 21.60 2.47
CA SER A 129 3.59 21.05 3.79
C SER A 129 2.59 19.89 3.75
N PHE A 130 2.41 19.18 4.87
CA PHE A 130 1.40 18.11 4.95
C PHE A 130 -0.02 18.67 4.83
N ARG A 131 -0.33 19.82 5.43
CA ARG A 131 -1.64 20.46 5.26
C ARG A 131 -1.91 20.85 3.81
N GLN A 132 -0.92 21.46 3.15
CA GLN A 132 -1.03 21.80 1.72
C GLN A 132 -1.25 20.56 0.86
N PHE A 133 -0.55 19.47 1.14
CA PHE A 133 -0.77 18.18 0.48
C PHE A 133 -2.22 17.70 0.60
N LEU A 134 -2.82 17.79 1.80
CA LEU A 134 -4.20 17.36 2.03
C LEU A 134 -5.20 18.21 1.26
N TYR A 135 -5.09 19.54 1.29
CA TYR A 135 -6.00 20.39 0.51
C TYR A 135 -5.91 20.13 -1.00
N ARG A 136 -4.71 19.90 -1.54
CA ARG A 136 -4.56 19.54 -2.96
C ARG A 136 -5.26 18.22 -3.28
N LEU A 137 -5.21 17.24 -2.37
CA LEU A 137 -5.91 15.97 -2.56
C LEU A 137 -7.42 16.08 -2.43
N GLU A 138 -7.91 16.92 -1.53
CA GLU A 138 -9.33 17.23 -1.42
C GLU A 138 -9.88 17.81 -2.73
N GLU A 139 -9.12 18.69 -3.39
CA GLU A 139 -9.49 19.25 -4.70
C GLU A 139 -9.40 18.24 -5.86
N ILE A 140 -8.39 17.35 -5.84
CA ILE A 140 -8.12 16.41 -6.94
C ILE A 140 -9.00 15.15 -6.87
N GLY A 141 -9.24 14.63 -5.67
CA GLY A 141 -9.77 13.29 -5.43
C GLY A 141 -8.67 12.25 -5.15
N VAL A 142 -9.08 11.08 -4.64
CA VAL A 142 -8.17 9.99 -4.22
C VAL A 142 -8.49 8.65 -4.86
N GLU A 143 -9.36 8.61 -5.86
CA GLU A 143 -9.63 7.43 -6.66
C GLU A 143 -8.37 7.01 -7.44
N ARG A 144 -8.19 5.70 -7.62
CA ARG A 144 -6.98 5.14 -8.26
C ARG A 144 -6.84 5.52 -9.72
N GLU A 145 -7.94 5.84 -10.36
CA GLU A 145 -8.03 6.28 -11.75
C GLU A 145 -7.57 7.73 -11.92
N ILE A 146 -7.59 8.52 -10.83
CA ILE A 146 -7.32 9.96 -10.84
C ILE A 146 -5.91 10.26 -10.36
N VAL A 147 -5.46 9.61 -9.27
CA VAL A 147 -4.17 9.90 -8.63
C VAL A 147 -3.28 8.66 -8.54
N ASN A 148 -1.96 8.88 -8.45
CA ASN A 148 -0.97 7.80 -8.29
C ASN A 148 -1.33 6.87 -7.10
N SER A 149 -1.13 5.57 -7.27
CA SER A 149 -1.45 4.54 -6.26
C SER A 149 -0.69 4.69 -4.93
N HIS A 150 0.41 5.43 -4.91
CA HIS A 150 1.12 5.80 -3.67
C HIS A 150 0.35 6.80 -2.82
N VAL A 151 -0.63 7.49 -3.39
CA VAL A 151 -1.44 8.51 -2.75
C VAL A 151 -2.92 8.13 -2.70
N ALA A 152 -3.44 7.48 -3.76
CA ALA A 152 -4.83 7.04 -3.87
C ALA A 152 -5.32 6.29 -2.63
N GLN A 153 -6.63 6.28 -2.36
CA GLN A 153 -7.22 5.52 -1.27
C GLN A 153 -6.93 4.01 -1.37
N GLN A 154 -7.01 3.32 -0.23
CA GLN A 154 -6.73 1.90 -0.17
C GLN A 154 -7.89 1.07 -0.69
N TYR A 155 -9.11 1.35 -0.27
CA TYR A 155 -10.33 0.63 -0.63
C TYR A 155 -10.66 0.84 -2.11
N VAL A 156 -10.95 -0.26 -2.81
CA VAL A 156 -11.49 -0.25 -4.17
C VAL A 156 -12.93 -0.72 -4.11
N LYS A 157 -13.83 0.03 -4.75
CA LYS A 157 -15.25 -0.30 -4.79
C LYS A 157 -15.46 -1.71 -5.36
N GLY A 158 -16.23 -2.54 -4.66
CA GLY A 158 -16.52 -3.91 -5.07
C GLY A 158 -15.44 -4.93 -4.69
N GLU A 159 -14.37 -4.53 -4.01
CA GLU A 159 -13.32 -5.46 -3.62
C GLU A 159 -13.79 -6.53 -2.64
N GLU A 160 -14.86 -6.28 -1.88
CA GLU A 160 -15.49 -7.24 -0.98
C GLU A 160 -16.04 -8.48 -1.70
N LEU A 161 -16.24 -8.41 -3.02
CA LEU A 161 -16.60 -9.57 -3.85
C LEU A 161 -15.44 -10.56 -4.02
N PHE A 162 -14.21 -10.13 -3.73
CA PHE A 162 -12.98 -10.87 -3.99
C PHE A 162 -12.07 -10.99 -2.78
N VAL A 163 -11.95 -9.94 -1.95
CA VAL A 163 -11.10 -9.87 -0.76
C VAL A 163 -11.85 -10.45 0.42
N GLN A 164 -11.41 -11.61 0.90
CA GLN A 164 -12.04 -12.33 2.01
C GLN A 164 -11.46 -11.93 3.37
N ASN A 165 -10.20 -11.49 3.39
CA ASN A 165 -9.47 -11.23 4.63
C ASN A 165 -8.65 -9.96 4.51
N TYR A 166 -8.78 -9.07 5.50
CA TYR A 166 -7.91 -7.89 5.61
C TYR A 166 -6.84 -8.11 6.68
N ILE A 167 -5.60 -7.77 6.34
CA ILE A 167 -4.45 -7.81 7.24
C ILE A 167 -3.99 -6.38 7.49
N LYS A 168 -4.15 -5.90 8.73
CA LYS A 168 -3.56 -4.63 9.15
C LYS A 168 -2.04 -4.77 9.16
N LEU A 169 -1.33 -3.81 8.59
CA LEU A 169 0.13 -3.80 8.48
C LEU A 169 0.80 -3.98 9.86
N GLU A 170 0.20 -3.40 10.88
CA GLU A 170 0.62 -3.50 12.28
C GLU A 170 0.69 -4.96 12.76
N ASP A 171 -0.14 -5.83 12.21
CA ASP A 171 -0.21 -7.26 12.53
C ASP A 171 0.44 -8.14 11.45
N LEU A 172 1.09 -7.56 10.43
CA LEU A 172 1.50 -8.31 9.24
C LEU A 172 2.37 -9.53 9.58
N ASN A 173 3.37 -9.37 10.44
CA ASN A 173 4.28 -10.48 10.77
C ASN A 173 3.56 -11.65 11.45
N SER A 174 2.71 -11.36 12.44
CA SER A 174 1.96 -12.40 13.16
C SER A 174 0.95 -13.09 12.23
N LYS A 175 0.30 -12.32 11.35
CA LYS A 175 -0.63 -12.86 10.35
C LYS A 175 0.08 -13.71 9.30
N LEU A 176 1.26 -13.31 8.82
CA LEU A 176 2.07 -14.13 7.91
C LEU A 176 2.49 -15.45 8.57
N ARG A 177 2.87 -15.46 9.84
CA ARG A 177 3.15 -16.71 10.59
C ARG A 177 1.93 -17.62 10.66
N ASN A 178 0.75 -17.06 10.93
CA ASN A 178 -0.48 -17.84 10.97
C ASN A 178 -0.83 -18.41 9.59
N ILE A 179 -0.59 -17.65 8.51
CA ILE A 179 -0.77 -18.09 7.14
C ILE A 179 0.21 -19.24 6.81
N GLU A 180 1.50 -19.09 7.14
CA GLU A 180 2.49 -20.16 6.96
C GLU A 180 2.03 -21.46 7.64
N SER A 181 1.55 -21.37 8.88
CA SER A 181 1.02 -22.53 9.60
C SER A 181 -0.25 -23.10 8.96
N LYS A 182 -1.22 -22.25 8.56
CA LYS A 182 -2.51 -22.67 8.00
C LYS A 182 -2.33 -23.46 6.70
N TYR A 183 -1.49 -22.98 5.79
CA TYR A 183 -1.29 -23.62 4.48
C TYR A 183 -0.04 -24.49 4.41
N LYS A 184 0.63 -24.75 5.54
CA LYS A 184 1.86 -25.54 5.63
C LYS A 184 2.95 -25.02 4.69
N LEU A 185 3.10 -23.70 4.63
CA LEU A 185 4.13 -23.03 3.83
C LEU A 185 5.49 -23.08 4.53
N LEU A 186 6.54 -22.62 3.83
CA LEU A 186 7.88 -22.52 4.41
C LEU A 186 7.89 -21.47 5.53
N GLN A 187 8.60 -21.77 6.61
CA GLN A 187 8.84 -20.78 7.65
C GLN A 187 9.82 -19.72 7.12
N SER A 188 9.33 -18.50 6.88
CA SER A 188 10.16 -17.44 6.31
C SER A 188 11.04 -16.73 7.36
N PRO A 189 12.20 -16.18 6.97
CA PRO A 189 13.01 -15.35 7.86
C PRO A 189 12.44 -13.92 7.94
N LEU A 190 11.24 -13.76 8.53
CA LEU A 190 10.52 -12.46 8.57
C LEU A 190 11.35 -11.33 9.18
N ASP A 191 12.19 -11.61 10.16
CA ASP A 191 13.13 -10.67 10.76
C ASP A 191 14.09 -10.06 9.71
N VAL A 192 14.50 -10.85 8.71
CA VAL A 192 15.32 -10.39 7.59
C VAL A 192 14.45 -9.74 6.51
N LEU A 193 13.31 -10.35 6.16
CA LEU A 193 12.46 -9.87 5.08
C LEU A 193 11.78 -8.52 5.39
N THR A 194 11.59 -8.21 6.67
CA THR A 194 10.97 -6.96 7.15
C THR A 194 11.97 -5.82 7.31
N GLN A 195 13.28 -6.09 7.20
CA GLN A 195 14.29 -5.04 7.13
C GLN A 195 14.25 -4.37 5.76
N SER A 196 13.89 -3.09 5.75
CA SER A 196 13.79 -2.30 4.53
C SER A 196 14.19 -0.87 4.81
N HIS A 197 15.14 -0.35 4.03
CA HIS A 197 15.50 1.07 4.02
C HIS A 197 14.33 1.99 3.67
N HIS A 198 13.21 1.45 3.15
CA HIS A 198 11.98 2.18 2.84
C HIS A 198 10.98 2.25 4.00
N HIS A 199 11.26 1.60 5.15
CA HIS A 199 10.43 1.70 6.35
C HIS A 199 10.65 3.04 7.04
N ILE A 200 9.85 4.02 6.64
CA ILE A 200 9.91 5.41 7.14
C ILE A 200 9.84 5.46 8.68
N ALA A 201 9.04 4.59 9.32
CA ALA A 201 8.92 4.55 10.78
C ALA A 201 10.28 4.36 11.49
N GLN A 202 11.23 3.65 10.89
CA GLN A 202 12.57 3.44 11.45
C GLN A 202 13.47 4.69 11.33
N LYS A 203 13.09 5.64 10.47
CA LYS A 203 13.79 6.92 10.26
C LYS A 203 13.16 8.08 11.03
N MET A 204 12.17 7.82 11.89
CA MET A 204 11.47 8.86 12.63
C MET A 204 12.13 9.15 13.98
N ASN A 205 12.34 10.42 14.30
CA ASN A 205 12.85 10.86 15.59
C ASN A 205 11.70 11.03 16.60
N THR A 206 11.52 10.07 17.50
CA THR A 206 10.44 10.05 18.51
C THR A 206 10.53 11.17 19.55
N THR A 207 11.63 11.93 19.61
CA THR A 207 11.79 13.02 20.59
C THR A 207 11.27 14.38 20.10
N ALA A 208 10.91 14.52 18.82
CA ALA A 208 10.37 15.78 18.31
C ALA A 208 8.99 16.06 18.92
N LYS A 209 8.82 17.26 19.49
CA LYS A 209 7.55 17.69 20.14
C LYS A 209 6.81 18.77 19.36
N GLU A 210 7.43 19.33 18.33
CA GLU A 210 6.86 20.42 17.55
C GLU A 210 5.87 19.89 16.50
N SER A 211 4.92 20.74 16.09
CA SER A 211 4.01 20.41 14.98
C SER A 211 4.74 20.52 13.64
N PHE A 212 4.45 19.58 12.74
CA PHE A 212 4.97 19.49 11.38
C PHE A 212 3.87 19.56 10.32
N ALA A 213 2.63 19.87 10.70
CA ALA A 213 1.51 19.99 9.76
C ALA A 213 1.78 21.05 8.66
N ASP A 214 2.38 22.19 9.04
CA ASP A 214 2.66 23.32 8.15
C ASP A 214 4.13 23.45 7.73
N VAL A 215 4.97 22.52 8.15
CA VAL A 215 6.40 22.53 7.80
C VAL A 215 6.60 21.91 6.43
N ASN A 216 7.23 22.65 5.52
CA ASN A 216 7.69 22.10 4.24
C ASN A 216 8.90 21.17 4.46
N LEU A 217 8.73 19.89 4.14
CA LEU A 217 9.74 18.85 4.38
C LEU A 217 10.63 18.52 3.17
N HIS A 218 10.55 19.28 2.08
CA HIS A 218 11.30 18.94 0.86
C HIS A 218 12.81 18.83 1.10
N SER A 219 13.39 19.76 1.86
CA SER A 219 14.81 19.73 2.24
C SER A 219 15.14 18.66 3.29
N TYR A 220 14.18 18.27 4.13
CA TYR A 220 14.36 17.28 5.20
C TYR A 220 14.45 15.85 4.66
N ILE A 221 13.69 15.53 3.61
CA ILE A 221 13.62 14.15 3.08
C ILE A 221 14.96 13.63 2.57
N ARG A 222 15.86 14.54 2.14
CA ARG A 222 17.18 14.16 1.63
C ARG A 222 18.23 14.02 2.73
N ASN A 223 18.09 14.76 3.85
CA ASN A 223 19.23 15.03 4.73
C ASN A 223 18.95 14.83 6.24
N SER A 224 17.72 14.54 6.66
CA SER A 224 17.33 14.58 8.08
C SER A 224 16.46 13.40 8.51
N THR A 225 16.48 13.13 9.83
CA THR A 225 15.54 12.26 10.53
C THR A 225 14.12 12.85 10.42
N LEU A 226 13.12 12.01 10.14
CA LEU A 226 11.74 12.46 9.91
C LEU A 226 11.00 12.65 11.25
N PRO A 227 9.97 13.52 11.33
CA PRO A 227 9.12 13.62 12.50
C PRO A 227 8.26 12.36 12.70
N PRO A 228 7.83 12.05 13.92
CA PRO A 228 6.85 10.99 14.20
C PRO A 228 5.52 11.27 13.51
N TYR A 229 4.75 10.22 13.22
CA TYR A 229 3.43 10.34 12.58
C TYR A 229 2.50 11.35 13.26
N GLN A 230 2.41 11.31 14.59
CA GLN A 230 1.54 12.20 15.39
C GLN A 230 1.83 13.68 15.19
N ASN A 231 3.08 14.06 14.85
CA ASN A 231 3.46 15.47 14.73
C ASN A 231 2.91 16.13 13.46
N PHE A 232 2.40 15.34 12.51
CA PHE A 232 1.72 15.86 11.33
C PHE A 232 0.25 16.18 11.58
N TYR A 233 -0.27 15.87 12.77
CA TYR A 233 -1.69 15.96 13.08
C TYR A 233 -2.01 17.00 14.13
N ASP A 234 -2.87 17.93 13.73
CA ASP A 234 -3.71 18.76 14.57
C ASP A 234 -5.19 18.46 14.27
N GLY A 235 -6.11 19.24 14.87
CA GLY A 235 -7.55 19.01 14.69
C GLY A 235 -8.01 19.08 13.23
N GLU A 236 -7.41 19.98 12.44
CA GLU A 236 -7.80 20.19 11.05
C GLU A 236 -7.21 19.13 10.12
N THR A 237 -5.91 18.85 10.21
CA THR A 237 -5.27 17.81 9.38
C THR A 237 -5.81 16.41 9.70
N LYS A 238 -6.20 16.14 10.95
CA LYS A 238 -6.91 14.91 11.31
C LYS A 238 -8.26 14.84 10.59
N LYS A 239 -9.05 15.91 10.63
CA LYS A 239 -10.34 15.99 9.95
C LYS A 239 -10.20 15.80 8.44
N LEU A 240 -9.26 16.51 7.80
CA LEU A 240 -9.00 16.39 6.37
C LEU A 240 -8.65 14.95 5.96
N VAL A 241 -7.78 14.25 6.72
CA VAL A 241 -7.46 12.85 6.39
C VAL A 241 -8.67 11.94 6.52
N PHE A 242 -9.53 12.15 7.53
CA PHE A 242 -10.77 11.41 7.65
C PHE A 242 -11.70 11.64 6.46
N GLU A 243 -11.91 12.90 6.05
CA GLU A 243 -12.81 13.25 4.95
C GLU A 243 -12.27 12.75 3.59
N ILE A 244 -10.98 12.95 3.31
CA ILE A 244 -10.34 12.51 2.07
C ILE A 244 -10.35 10.98 1.94
N TYR A 245 -10.09 10.25 3.02
CA TYR A 245 -9.97 8.78 3.00
C TYR A 245 -11.12 8.08 3.72
N GLU A 246 -12.32 8.67 3.76
CA GLU A 246 -13.46 8.19 4.55
C GLU A 246 -13.77 6.71 4.29
N GLN A 247 -13.73 6.31 3.01
CA GLN A 247 -13.99 4.94 2.60
C GLN A 247 -12.96 3.95 3.16
N ASP A 248 -11.70 4.35 3.35
CA ASP A 248 -10.72 3.49 4.01
C ASP A 248 -11.08 3.25 5.48
N PHE A 249 -11.62 4.25 6.18
CA PHE A 249 -12.06 4.09 7.57
C PHE A 249 -13.28 3.16 7.66
N ILE A 250 -14.32 3.47 6.89
CA ILE A 250 -15.60 2.77 6.95
C ILE A 250 -15.47 1.33 6.44
N MET A 251 -14.93 1.15 5.23
CA MET A 251 -14.96 -0.16 4.56
C MET A 251 -13.88 -1.10 5.08
N LEU A 252 -12.76 -0.59 5.60
CA LEU A 252 -11.65 -1.41 6.10
C LEU A 252 -11.62 -1.54 7.64
N GLY A 253 -12.60 -0.94 8.34
CA GLY A 253 -12.76 -1.09 9.79
C GLY A 253 -11.62 -0.44 10.59
N PHE A 254 -11.29 0.80 10.24
CA PHE A 254 -10.42 1.64 11.07
C PHE A 254 -11.24 2.62 11.90
N ASP A 255 -10.86 2.79 13.15
CA ASP A 255 -11.45 3.76 14.06
C ASP A 255 -10.92 5.16 13.72
N PRO A 256 -11.78 6.13 13.32
CA PRO A 256 -11.35 7.49 13.02
C PRO A 256 -10.83 8.24 14.26
N ASP A 257 -11.16 7.79 15.47
CA ASP A 257 -10.65 8.37 16.70
C ASP A 257 -9.27 7.84 17.08
N GLN A 258 -8.89 6.67 16.55
CA GLN A 258 -7.58 6.07 16.77
C GLN A 258 -6.54 6.57 15.74
N LEU A 259 -5.79 7.61 16.14
CA LEU A 259 -4.77 8.21 15.28
C LEU A 259 -3.61 7.27 14.91
N LEU A 260 -3.18 6.39 15.83
CA LEU A 260 -2.03 5.49 15.66
C LEU A 260 -2.27 4.08 16.19
#